data_AF-A0A126P8B2-F1
#
_entry.id   AF-A0A126P8B2-F1
#
_cell.length_a   1.000
_cell.length_b   1.000
_cell.length_c   1.000
_cell.angle_alpha   90.00
_cell.angle_beta   90.00
_cell.angle_gamma   90.00
#
_symmetry.space_group_name_H-M   'P 1'
#
loop_
_entity.id
_entity.type
_entity.pdbx_description
1 polymer ?
#
loop_
_entity_poly.entity_id
_entity_poly.type
_entity_poly.pdbx_seq_one_letter_code
_entity_poly.pdbx_strand_id
1 'polypeptide(L)'
;MASCTAARDERLRTTNASRTPQPHTTIVDCPVYDGMTKTSAVLAQSPTGTEVQVTDTISAYFVKVRLDKDGKTTTGYMDRRCFGARGDK
;
A
#
# COMPACT_ATOMS: atom_id res chain seq x y z
N MET A 1 24.73 -16.77 -37.76
CA MET A 1 23.71 -16.77 -36.68
C MET A 1 24.08 -15.64 -35.73
N ALA A 2 23.26 -14.60 -35.69
CA ALA A 2 23.53 -13.41 -34.89
C ALA A 2 23.27 -13.73 -33.41
N SER A 3 24.33 -13.61 -32.59
CA SER A 3 24.25 -13.78 -31.14
C SER A 3 23.39 -12.68 -30.53
N CYS A 4 22.46 -13.09 -29.70
CA CYS A 4 21.42 -12.27 -29.09
C CYS A 4 21.96 -11.05 -28.32
N THR A 5 21.23 -9.96 -28.48
CA THR A 5 21.39 -8.65 -27.87
C THR A 5 21.14 -8.64 -26.36
N ALA A 6 22.01 -7.93 -25.66
CA ALA A 6 21.75 -7.13 -24.45
C ALA A 6 21.04 -7.79 -23.25
N ALA A 7 21.78 -8.52 -22.42
CA ALA A 7 21.52 -8.55 -20.98
C ALA A 7 22.19 -7.33 -20.32
N ARG A 8 21.67 -6.13 -20.59
CA ARG A 8 21.93 -4.98 -19.73
C ARG A 8 20.92 -5.04 -18.58
N ASP A 9 21.43 -4.78 -17.38
CA ASP A 9 20.68 -4.29 -16.24
C ASP A 9 19.99 -5.30 -15.30
N GLU A 10 20.80 -6.18 -14.69
CA GLU A 10 20.43 -6.89 -13.44
C GLU A 10 21.15 -6.33 -12.21
N ARG A 11 21.54 -5.04 -12.20
CA ARG A 11 22.26 -4.43 -11.06
C ARG A 11 21.61 -3.19 -10.44
N LEU A 12 20.37 -2.88 -10.80
CA LEU A 12 19.58 -1.78 -10.20
C LEU A 12 18.34 -2.25 -9.40
N ARG A 13 18.36 -3.45 -8.82
CA ARG A 13 17.29 -3.93 -7.92
C ARG A 13 17.75 -4.19 -6.49
N THR A 14 18.70 -3.40 -6.00
CA THR A 14 18.99 -3.30 -4.57
C THR A 14 18.34 -2.04 -4.02
N THR A 15 17.14 -2.18 -3.42
CA THR A 15 16.60 -1.42 -2.26
C THR A 15 15.09 -1.17 -2.23
N ASN A 16 14.30 -1.63 -3.21
CA ASN A 16 12.85 -1.76 -3.00
C ASN A 16 12.57 -3.20 -2.60
N ALA A 17 12.75 -3.51 -1.31
CA ALA A 17 12.21 -4.73 -0.74
C ALA A 17 10.76 -4.81 -1.19
N SER A 18 10.50 -5.72 -2.13
CA SER A 18 9.17 -5.93 -2.69
C SER A 18 8.38 -6.59 -1.58
N ARG A 19 7.89 -5.78 -0.62
CA ARG A 19 7.00 -6.23 0.43
C ARG A 19 5.80 -6.80 -0.30
N THR A 20 5.60 -8.10 -0.13
CA THR A 20 4.39 -8.76 -0.61
C THR A 20 3.21 -7.98 -0.03
N PRO A 21 2.24 -7.57 -0.87
CA PRO A 21 1.04 -6.91 -0.37
C PRO A 21 0.43 -7.78 0.74
N GLN A 22 0.26 -7.21 1.92
CA GLN A 22 -0.33 -7.91 3.05
C GLN A 22 -1.80 -7.52 3.20
N PRO A 23 -2.73 -8.48 3.26
CA PRO A 23 -4.12 -8.18 3.53
C PRO A 23 -4.27 -7.65 4.96
N HIS A 24 -4.97 -6.52 5.11
CA HIS A 24 -5.38 -5.97 6.38
C HIS A 24 -6.85 -5.56 6.32
N THR A 25 -7.58 -5.81 7.40
CA THR A 25 -8.95 -5.37 7.55
C THR A 25 -8.98 -4.09 8.38
N THR A 26 -9.73 -3.08 7.91
CA THR A 26 -9.94 -1.86 8.69
C THR A 26 -10.80 -2.14 9.92
N ILE A 27 -10.38 -1.64 11.09
CA ILE A 27 -11.12 -1.79 12.35
C ILE A 27 -12.00 -0.57 12.69
N VAL A 28 -11.81 0.52 11.95
CA VAL A 28 -12.59 1.76 12.01
C VAL A 28 -12.74 2.34 10.60
N ASP A 29 -13.66 3.28 10.44
CA ASP A 29 -13.86 3.98 9.17
C ASP A 29 -12.64 4.85 8.86
N CYS A 30 -12.00 4.54 7.73
CA CYS A 30 -10.71 5.09 7.39
C CYS A 30 -10.66 5.71 5.99
N PRO A 31 -10.28 6.99 5.88
CA PRO A 31 -10.00 7.61 4.60
C PRO A 31 -8.68 7.11 4.01
N VAL A 32 -8.68 6.89 2.70
CA VAL A 32 -7.48 6.71 1.88
C VAL A 32 -7.08 8.07 1.33
N TYR A 33 -5.90 8.54 1.69
CA TYR A 33 -5.34 9.82 1.26
C TYR A 33 -4.43 9.66 0.05
N ASP A 34 -4.31 10.72 -0.75
CA ASP A 34 -3.36 10.80 -1.88
C ASP A 34 -1.90 10.91 -1.42
N GLY A 35 -1.66 11.38 -0.19
CA GLY A 35 -0.33 11.52 0.41
C GLY A 35 -0.28 11.08 1.87
N MET A 36 0.93 11.03 2.44
CA MET A 36 1.21 10.62 3.81
C MET A 36 0.87 11.71 4.86
N THR A 37 -0.24 12.42 4.68
CA THR A 37 -0.73 13.44 5.61
C THR A 37 -2.25 13.49 5.59
N LYS A 38 -2.87 13.87 6.72
CA LYS A 38 -4.32 14.02 6.84
C LYS A 38 -4.88 15.22 6.07
N THR A 39 -4.01 16.13 5.62
CA THR A 39 -4.37 17.29 4.80
C THR A 39 -4.39 16.99 3.30
N SER A 40 -3.94 15.79 2.88
CA SER A 40 -4.01 15.35 1.50
C SER A 40 -5.45 15.11 1.06
N ALA A 41 -5.69 15.16 -0.24
CA ALA A 41 -6.99 14.82 -0.80
C ALA A 41 -7.39 13.39 -0.42
N VAL A 42 -8.67 13.20 -0.11
CA VAL A 42 -9.23 11.87 0.16
C VAL A 42 -9.60 11.22 -1.17
N LEU A 43 -8.94 10.12 -1.50
CA LEU A 43 -9.17 9.34 -2.72
C LEU A 43 -10.35 8.38 -2.57
N ALA A 44 -10.52 7.80 -1.38
CA ALA A 44 -11.59 6.87 -1.07
C ALA A 44 -11.90 6.85 0.42
N GLN A 45 -13.09 6.35 0.76
CA GLN A 45 -13.46 5.98 2.13
C GLN A 45 -13.56 4.46 2.22
N SER A 46 -12.86 3.89 3.19
CA SER A 46 -12.91 2.47 3.54
C SER A 46 -13.63 2.33 4.88
N PRO A 47 -14.90 1.91 4.89
CA PRO A 47 -15.61 1.64 6.13
C PRO A 47 -14.95 0.50 6.92
N THR A 48 -15.30 0.39 8.19
CA THR A 48 -14.89 -0.71 9.05
C THR A 48 -15.20 -2.07 8.41
N GLY A 49 -14.28 -3.03 8.49
CA GLY A 49 -14.40 -4.34 7.87
C GLY A 49 -13.93 -4.41 6.42
N THR A 50 -13.43 -3.31 5.85
CA THR A 50 -12.90 -3.30 4.47
C THR A 50 -11.53 -3.95 4.44
N GLU A 51 -11.33 -4.92 3.55
CA GLU A 51 -10.01 -5.46 3.26
C GLU A 51 -9.23 -4.52 2.34
N VAL A 52 -7.99 -4.22 2.72
CA VAL A 52 -7.03 -3.47 1.93
C VAL A 52 -5.70 -4.20 1.91
N GLN A 53 -4.93 -3.98 0.86
CA GLN A 53 -3.61 -4.58 0.72
C GLN A 53 -2.55 -3.55 1.11
N VAL A 54 -1.90 -3.71 2.27
CA VAL A 54 -0.77 -2.88 2.67
C VAL A 54 0.44 -3.29 1.86
N THR A 55 0.96 -2.35 1.07
CA THR A 55 2.10 -2.58 0.17
C THR A 55 3.39 -2.02 0.73
N ASP A 56 3.31 -0.99 1.58
CA ASP A 56 4.49 -0.42 2.20
C ASP A 56 4.18 0.25 3.56
N THR A 57 5.10 0.09 4.51
CA THR A 57 5.09 0.76 5.81
C THR A 57 6.30 1.70 5.88
N ILE A 58 6.28 2.75 5.05
CA ILE A 58 7.36 3.75 4.92
C ILE A 58 7.38 4.69 6.12
N SER A 59 6.21 4.97 6.70
CA SER A 59 6.05 5.91 7.82
C SER A 59 5.59 5.21 9.10
N ALA A 60 5.98 5.80 10.23
CA ALA A 60 5.52 5.38 11.55
C ALA A 60 4.01 5.61 11.76
N TYR A 61 3.36 6.42 10.90
CA TYR A 61 1.96 6.81 11.02
C TYR A 61 1.12 6.45 9.80
N PHE A 62 1.71 6.48 8.59
CA PHE A 62 1.01 6.20 7.35
C PHE A 62 1.57 4.96 6.66
N VAL A 63 0.68 4.13 6.15
CA VAL A 63 1.01 2.97 5.34
C VAL A 63 0.42 3.13 3.95
N LYS A 64 1.16 2.69 2.94
CA LYS A 64 0.69 2.69 1.56
C LYS A 64 -0.22 1.48 1.38
N VAL A 65 -1.46 1.76 0.99
CA VAL A 65 -2.49 0.75 0.78
C VAL A 65 -2.94 0.73 -0.67
N ARG A 66 -3.32 -0.46 -1.11
CA ARG A 66 -4.07 -0.69 -2.33
C ARG A 66 -5.45 -1.17 -1.91
N LEU A 67 -6.46 -0.38 -2.28
CA LEU A 67 -7.87 -0.68 -2.09
C LEU A 67 -8.46 -1.06 -3.44
N ASP A 68 -8.97 -2.27 -3.55
CA ASP A 68 -9.73 -2.71 -4.72
C ASP A 68 -11.22 -2.61 -4.38
N LYS A 69 -11.91 -1.60 -4.95
CA LYS A 69 -13.33 -1.33 -4.69
C LYS A 69 -14.05 -1.10 -6.01
N ASP A 70 -15.17 -1.79 -6.22
CA ASP A 70 -16.00 -1.67 -7.43
C ASP A 70 -15.22 -1.91 -8.74
N GLY A 71 -14.28 -2.86 -8.74
CA GLY A 71 -13.41 -3.14 -9.88
C GLY A 71 -12.35 -2.06 -10.16
N LYS A 72 -12.29 -1.01 -9.33
CA LYS A 72 -11.28 0.05 -9.40
C LYS A 72 -10.24 -0.13 -8.30
N THR A 73 -8.99 -0.32 -8.72
CA THR A 73 -7.84 -0.27 -7.82
C THR A 73 -7.48 1.18 -7.51
N THR A 74 -7.58 1.55 -6.24
CA THR A 74 -7.12 2.85 -5.72
C THR A 74 -5.89 2.62 -4.85
N THR A 75 -4.79 3.28 -5.16
CA THR A 75 -3.59 3.24 -4.32
C THR A 75 -3.46 4.58 -3.61
N GLY A 76 -3.23 4.54 -2.30
CA GLY A 76 -3.06 5.74 -1.50
C GLY A 76 -2.45 5.41 -0.14
N TYR A 77 -2.69 6.27 0.83
CA TYR A 77 -2.11 6.18 2.16
C TYR A 77 -3.19 6.19 3.23
N MET A 78 -3.07 5.29 4.21
CA MET A 78 -3.96 5.23 5.36
C MET A 78 -3.19 5.41 6.65
N ASP A 79 -3.84 5.99 7.66
CA ASP A 79 -3.31 6.03 9.02
C ASP A 79 -3.21 4.59 9.54
N ARG A 80 -2.06 4.20 10.08
CA ARG A 80 -1.84 2.84 10.58
C ARG A 80 -2.84 2.43 11.66
N ARG A 81 -3.43 3.39 12.38
CA ARG A 81 -4.43 3.13 13.43
C ARG A 81 -5.70 2.51 12.86
N CYS A 82 -5.91 2.62 11.55
CA CYS A 82 -6.97 1.94 10.82
C CYS A 82 -6.91 0.41 10.94
N PHE A 83 -5.77 -0.16 11.30
CA PHE A 83 -5.53 -1.61 11.35
C PHE A 83 -5.27 -2.14 12.76
N GLY A 84 -5.46 -1.31 13.80
CA GLY A 84 -5.13 -1.67 15.19
C GLY A 84 -3.67 -1.40 15.57
N ALA A 85 -3.39 -1.44 16.88
CA ALA A 85 -2.01 -1.43 17.37
C ALA A 85 -1.30 -2.72 16.92
N ARG A 86 0.03 -2.66 16.77
CA ARG A 86 0.84 -3.76 16.22
C ARG A 86 0.48 -5.12 16.86
N GLY A 87 -0.05 -6.02 16.05
CA GLY A 87 -0.01 -7.47 16.28
C GLY A 87 -0.92 -7.98 17.41
N ASP A 88 -2.13 -8.40 17.05
CA ASP A 88 -2.87 -9.40 17.80
C ASP A 88 -3.04 -10.66 16.95
N LYS A 89 -1.93 -11.40 16.78
CA LYS A 89 -1.81 -12.86 17.00
C LYS A 89 -0.45 -13.39 16.55
#